data_AF-A0A7C7P7Y4-F1
#
_entry.id   AF-A0A7C7P7Y4-F1
#
_cell.length_a   1.000
_cell.length_b   1.000
_cell.length_c   1.000
_cell.angle_alpha   90.00
_cell.angle_beta   90.00
_cell.angle_gamma   90.00
#
_symmetry.space_group_name_H-M   'P 1'
#
loop_
_entity.id
_entity.type
_entity.pdbx_description
1 polymer ?
#
loop_
_entity_poly.entity_id
_entity_poly.type
_entity_poly.pdbx_seq_one_letter_code
_entity_poly.pdbx_strand_id
1 'polypeptide(L)'
;MKRFFIIITTITFLMSTDAGVDRRVPLHVKKGLPGPVEKIGDYPFPTNPMNDRGIGYLLQGKIKNAVTNYGGFIDWDNHPAGLWGDYTYLPNVSFLAGVPGQKYTSDFNWSIYESIQLGGDILRQTWTSTDAYSAWFEDGDTNFVSILFEADNDNGKWRPDSIAKMYSIDVVDHYYQWGIDDVNERIFISAKESADPNNSGSKMGLIYPWALRPKLKERTDDFDVYEYGEDKEEWTQDDIYRYYGTNVADSWFTWSEAYTDWQATTKARVNTHNTAVTAGDIFGDTYFSDPGDTYPLLAHSNYSQTWPTRLNIETGEMESFWPGWWAEEYIEDLPSCSGNRKDPDCWQEVPGRFISDTDVYMEFDDRWAHRGNRVNTNDEYEVSGYPMGFKVKAEAHSYGVSYAEDIMFVTVRVRNESGDWYDEEGNFHEGLIMPDGTKLNHGKGFDYQGVTLGFYMDADAVSADIYGNTGVHTNDDDYMEYYDERFEIGDEVLIISMAMIYDYDGNSNGATDLGIVATQLLETPKATREIDLDMDGFPDRYPGEDLKMTDWHWFDWYNR
;
A
#
# COMPACT_ATOMS: atom_id res chain seq x y z
N MET A 1 90.93 17.72 27.97
CA MET A 1 91.40 17.00 26.76
C MET A 1 90.36 17.19 25.67
N LYS A 2 90.75 17.82 24.55
CA LYS A 2 89.90 18.11 23.40
C LYS A 2 89.60 16.83 22.60
N ARG A 3 88.37 16.68 22.10
CA ARG A 3 87.96 16.06 20.81
C ARG A 3 86.42 16.07 20.74
N PHE A 4 85.84 17.11 20.16
CA PHE A 4 85.33 17.20 18.78
C PHE A 4 84.05 16.39 18.55
N PHE A 5 82.93 17.12 18.52
CA PHE A 5 81.63 16.71 18.00
C PHE A 5 81.72 16.50 16.48
N ILE A 6 81.19 15.38 15.99
CA ILE A 6 80.89 15.15 14.58
C ILE A 6 79.39 14.86 14.50
N ILE A 7 78.63 15.81 13.96
CA ILE A 7 77.23 15.65 13.58
C ILE A 7 77.25 15.06 12.16
N ILE A 8 76.76 13.84 12.00
CA ILE A 8 76.55 13.22 10.69
C ILE A 8 75.14 13.59 10.25
N THR A 9 75.04 14.51 9.29
CA THR A 9 73.79 14.82 8.58
C THR A 9 73.63 13.84 7.44
N THR A 10 72.65 12.95 7.51
CA THR A 10 72.30 12.04 6.41
C THR A 10 71.26 12.74 5.52
N ILE A 11 71.70 13.24 4.37
CA ILE A 11 70.83 13.68 3.28
C ILE A 11 70.59 12.47 2.39
N THR A 12 69.36 11.95 2.38
CA THR A 12 68.93 10.94 1.42
C THR A 12 68.20 11.66 0.28
N PHE A 13 68.85 11.70 -0.89
CA PHE A 13 68.23 12.00 -2.17
C PHE A 13 67.44 10.76 -2.59
N LEU A 14 66.11 10.85 -2.66
CA LEU A 14 65.29 9.87 -3.39
C LEU A 14 64.90 10.50 -4.72
N MET A 15 65.43 9.89 -5.78
CA MET A 15 65.04 10.17 -7.16
C MET A 15 63.62 9.70 -7.41
N SER A 16 62.89 10.51 -8.18
CA SER A 16 61.56 10.20 -8.71
C SER A 16 61.59 8.95 -9.58
N THR A 17 60.67 8.02 -9.33
CA THR A 17 60.17 7.10 -10.35
C THR A 17 58.70 7.38 -10.58
N ASP A 18 58.33 7.32 -11.84
CA ASP A 18 57.11 7.81 -12.43
C ASP A 18 55.85 7.07 -11.94
N ALA A 19 54.72 7.74 -12.17
CA ALA A 19 53.38 7.42 -11.71
C ALA A 19 52.92 5.99 -12.05
N GLY A 20 52.55 5.24 -11.01
CA GLY A 20 51.55 4.19 -11.07
C GLY A 20 50.36 4.62 -10.23
N VAL A 21 49.25 5.00 -10.87
CA VAL A 21 47.98 5.25 -10.20
C VAL A 21 47.46 3.90 -9.69
N ASP A 22 47.72 3.60 -8.43
CA ASP A 22 47.05 2.51 -7.73
C ASP A 22 45.58 2.91 -7.57
N ARG A 23 44.70 2.25 -8.33
CA ARG A 23 43.25 2.29 -8.10
C ARG A 23 43.01 1.81 -6.68
N ARG A 24 42.72 2.75 -5.77
CA ARG A 24 42.10 2.40 -4.49
C ARG A 24 40.76 1.76 -4.80
N VAL A 25 40.73 0.43 -4.73
CA VAL A 25 39.48 -0.32 -4.59
C VAL A 25 38.75 0.29 -3.39
N PRO A 26 37.46 0.65 -3.51
CA PRO A 26 36.70 1.11 -2.36
C PRO A 26 36.79 0.04 -1.29
N LEU A 27 37.25 0.42 -0.10
CA LEU A 27 37.12 -0.42 1.09
C LEU A 27 35.62 -0.73 1.21
N HIS A 28 35.25 -1.99 0.97
CA HIS A 28 33.98 -2.50 1.47
C HIS A 28 34.00 -2.30 2.98
N VAL A 29 33.34 -1.22 3.43
CA VAL A 29 32.86 -1.14 4.80
C VAL A 29 31.96 -2.36 4.92
N LYS A 30 32.37 -3.35 5.72
CA LYS A 30 31.44 -4.37 6.18
C LYS A 30 30.30 -3.60 6.83
N LYS A 31 29.15 -3.52 6.17
CA LYS A 31 27.89 -3.08 6.79
C LYS A 31 27.81 -3.86 8.09
N GLY A 32 27.80 -3.14 9.21
CA GLY A 32 27.63 -3.77 10.51
C GLY A 32 26.34 -4.59 10.46
N LEU A 33 26.41 -5.80 10.97
CA LEU A 33 25.20 -6.55 11.32
C LEU A 33 24.29 -5.63 12.15
N PRO A 34 22.95 -5.72 11.98
CA PRO A 34 22.03 -5.09 12.92
C PRO A 34 22.42 -5.48 14.35
N GLY A 35 22.09 -4.61 15.32
CA GLY A 35 22.32 -4.88 16.73
C GLY A 35 21.68 -6.19 17.20
N PRO A 36 21.95 -6.61 18.45
CA PRO A 36 21.31 -7.80 19.02
C PRO A 36 19.79 -7.66 18.93
N VAL A 37 19.15 -8.76 18.53
CA VAL A 37 17.71 -8.99 18.33
C VAL A 37 16.86 -8.18 19.31
N GLU A 38 15.91 -7.44 18.75
CA GLU A 38 15.22 -6.30 19.38
C GLU A 38 13.86 -6.78 19.93
N LYS A 39 13.67 -6.63 21.24
CA LYS A 39 12.53 -7.13 22.01
C LYS A 39 11.31 -6.23 21.91
N ILE A 40 10.14 -6.77 22.28
CA ILE A 40 8.94 -5.96 22.58
C ILE A 40 9.31 -4.75 23.47
N GLY A 41 9.03 -3.56 22.97
CA GLY A 41 9.27 -2.28 23.65
C GLY A 41 10.63 -1.64 23.37
N ASP A 42 11.43 -2.17 22.44
CA ASP A 42 12.68 -1.55 22.00
C ASP A 42 12.44 -0.27 21.19
N TYR A 43 11.29 -0.20 20.50
CA TYR A 43 10.79 1.04 19.90
C TYR A 43 9.75 1.72 20.80
N PRO A 44 9.71 3.07 20.83
CA PRO A 44 8.63 3.79 21.49
C PRO A 44 7.29 3.38 20.88
N PHE A 45 6.31 3.08 21.74
CA PHE A 45 4.96 2.81 21.28
C PHE A 45 4.44 4.01 20.46
N PRO A 46 3.91 3.77 19.26
CA PRO A 46 3.30 4.82 18.45
C PRO A 46 2.21 5.56 19.24
N THR A 47 2.09 6.88 19.03
CA THR A 47 0.99 7.63 19.64
C THR A 47 -0.35 7.26 19.01
N ASN A 48 -1.44 7.46 19.73
CA ASN A 48 -2.79 7.28 19.18
C ASN A 48 -2.90 8.04 17.83
N PRO A 49 -3.23 7.34 16.73
CA PRO A 49 -3.23 7.91 15.38
C PRO A 49 -4.23 9.04 15.20
N MET A 50 -5.28 9.10 16.03
CA MET A 50 -6.27 10.19 15.99
C MET A 50 -5.65 11.55 16.26
N ASN A 51 -4.58 11.61 17.07
CA ASN A 51 -3.87 12.86 17.37
C ASN A 51 -3.00 13.36 16.20
N ASP A 52 -2.78 12.50 15.20
CA ASP A 52 -2.01 12.79 14.00
C ASP A 52 -2.90 13.09 12.79
N ARG A 53 -4.24 13.06 12.97
CA ARG A 53 -5.18 13.39 11.89
C ARG A 53 -5.22 14.88 11.60
N GLY A 54 -5.40 15.21 10.32
CA GLY A 54 -5.64 16.56 9.84
C GLY A 54 -6.57 16.54 8.63
N ILE A 55 -7.23 17.68 8.38
CA ILE A 55 -8.12 17.91 7.24
C ILE A 55 -7.53 18.98 6.33
N GLY A 56 -7.78 18.90 5.03
CA GLY A 56 -7.47 19.99 4.10
C GLY A 56 -8.59 20.27 3.13
N TYR A 57 -8.58 21.46 2.55
CA TYR A 57 -9.67 21.99 1.74
C TYR A 57 -9.17 22.44 0.35
N LEU A 58 -9.85 21.97 -0.68
CA LEU A 58 -9.62 22.28 -2.09
C LEU A 58 -10.79 23.12 -2.60
N LEU A 59 -10.62 24.44 -2.73
CA LEU A 59 -11.74 25.38 -2.93
C LEU A 59 -11.60 26.32 -4.14
N GLN A 60 -10.56 26.19 -4.98
CA GLN A 60 -10.28 27.15 -6.07
C GLN A 60 -11.11 26.95 -7.34
N GLY A 61 -11.58 25.72 -7.59
CA GLY A 61 -12.38 25.36 -8.76
C GLY A 61 -13.89 25.33 -8.51
N LYS A 62 -14.64 24.80 -9.47
CA LYS A 62 -16.06 24.43 -9.27
C LYS A 62 -16.19 23.18 -8.43
N ILE A 63 -15.28 22.21 -8.63
CA ILE A 63 -15.16 21.09 -7.69
C ILE A 63 -14.55 21.61 -6.39
N LYS A 64 -15.21 21.27 -5.29
CA LYS A 64 -14.76 21.56 -3.93
C LYS A 64 -14.77 20.30 -3.10
N ASN A 65 -13.70 20.09 -2.35
CA ASN A 65 -13.56 18.88 -1.56
C ASN A 65 -12.70 19.09 -0.32
N ALA A 66 -13.03 18.37 0.76
CA ALA A 66 -12.18 18.17 1.90
C ALA A 66 -11.45 16.83 1.76
N VAL A 67 -10.16 16.83 2.10
CA VAL A 67 -9.30 15.66 2.04
C VAL A 67 -8.71 15.36 3.41
N THR A 68 -8.40 14.09 3.65
CA THR A 68 -7.94 13.63 4.96
C THR A 68 -6.67 12.80 4.85
N ASN A 69 -5.89 12.74 5.93
CA ASN A 69 -4.68 11.91 5.99
C ASN A 69 -4.94 10.53 6.61
N TYR A 70 -6.11 9.93 6.37
CA TYR A 70 -6.44 8.58 6.82
C TYR A 70 -7.15 7.77 5.72
N GLY A 71 -6.79 8.04 4.46
CA GLY A 71 -7.12 7.23 3.28
C GLY A 71 -8.47 7.52 2.59
N GLY A 72 -9.28 8.42 3.15
CA GLY A 72 -10.46 8.99 2.48
C GLY A 72 -10.10 10.26 1.70
N PHE A 73 -10.21 10.19 0.37
CA PHE A 73 -10.00 11.35 -0.52
C PHE A 73 -11.28 12.16 -0.69
N ILE A 74 -12.44 11.52 -0.69
CA ILE A 74 -13.74 12.15 -0.58
C ILE A 74 -14.47 11.43 0.55
N ASP A 75 -15.09 12.19 1.44
CA ASP A 75 -15.80 11.64 2.59
C ASP A 75 -16.91 12.59 3.03
N TRP A 76 -18.16 12.13 2.96
CA TRP A 76 -19.35 12.91 3.33
C TRP A 76 -19.40 13.34 4.81
N ASP A 77 -18.60 12.74 5.69
CA ASP A 77 -18.44 13.16 7.08
C ASP A 77 -17.57 14.44 7.17
N ASN A 78 -16.86 14.77 6.09
CA ASN A 78 -16.00 15.93 5.94
C ASN A 78 -16.50 16.82 4.76
N HIS A 79 -17.41 17.75 5.04
CA HIS A 79 -17.95 18.65 4.01
C HIS A 79 -16.94 19.76 3.61
N PRO A 80 -16.78 20.10 2.32
CA PRO A 80 -17.46 19.56 1.14
C PRO A 80 -16.91 18.21 0.72
N ALA A 81 -17.75 17.30 0.25
CA ALA A 81 -17.35 15.97 -0.23
C ALA A 81 -17.64 15.85 -1.73
N GLY A 82 -16.65 16.01 -2.61
CA GLY A 82 -16.87 15.91 -4.06
C GLY A 82 -17.95 16.88 -4.57
N LEU A 83 -18.04 18.08 -3.99
CA LEU A 83 -19.08 19.05 -4.34
C LEU A 83 -18.81 19.67 -5.71
N TRP A 84 -19.82 19.65 -6.59
CA TRP A 84 -19.81 20.32 -7.88
C TRP A 84 -21.10 21.12 -8.09
N GLY A 85 -20.96 22.42 -8.33
CA GLY A 85 -22.11 23.32 -8.38
C GLY A 85 -22.80 23.43 -7.01
N ASP A 86 -24.07 23.04 -6.94
CA ASP A 86 -24.90 23.16 -5.74
C ASP A 86 -25.04 21.83 -4.95
N TYR A 87 -24.39 20.76 -5.42
CA TYR A 87 -24.58 19.40 -4.89
C TYR A 87 -23.25 18.67 -4.65
N THR A 88 -23.31 17.73 -3.72
CA THR A 88 -22.26 16.80 -3.30
C THR A 88 -22.46 15.46 -4.01
N TYR A 89 -21.37 14.92 -4.55
CA TYR A 89 -21.35 13.67 -5.33
C TYR A 89 -20.32 12.73 -4.72
N LEU A 90 -20.54 11.41 -4.84
CA LEU A 90 -19.65 10.37 -4.30
C LEU A 90 -19.46 10.50 -2.77
N PRO A 91 -20.33 9.89 -1.94
CA PRO A 91 -20.23 9.95 -0.49
C PRO A 91 -18.86 9.55 0.04
N ASN A 92 -18.21 8.57 -0.60
CA ASN A 92 -16.88 8.15 -0.23
C ASN A 92 -16.05 7.78 -1.45
N VAL A 93 -14.78 8.23 -1.46
CA VAL A 93 -13.73 7.71 -2.33
C VAL A 93 -12.51 7.42 -1.47
N SER A 94 -12.20 6.14 -1.25
CA SER A 94 -11.08 5.70 -0.42
C SER A 94 -10.05 4.91 -1.22
N PHE A 95 -8.79 4.97 -0.80
CA PHE A 95 -7.73 4.16 -1.37
C PHE A 95 -7.81 2.70 -0.91
N LEU A 96 -7.66 1.74 -1.83
CA LEU A 96 -7.59 0.32 -1.54
C LEU A 96 -6.21 -0.23 -1.89
N ALA A 97 -5.64 -1.01 -0.97
CA ALA A 97 -4.51 -1.88 -1.26
C ALA A 97 -4.79 -3.29 -0.75
N GLY A 98 -4.65 -4.29 -1.63
CA GLY A 98 -4.92 -5.69 -1.34
C GLY A 98 -3.71 -6.58 -1.61
N VAL A 99 -3.54 -7.61 -0.78
CA VAL A 99 -2.54 -8.67 -0.98
C VAL A 99 -3.18 -10.06 -0.80
N PRO A 100 -2.88 -11.01 -1.69
CA PRO A 100 -3.43 -12.36 -1.60
C PRO A 100 -2.81 -13.12 -0.41
N GLY A 101 -3.61 -13.96 0.27
CA GLY A 101 -3.09 -14.79 1.34
C GLY A 101 -2.33 -16.04 0.87
N GLN A 102 -2.62 -16.49 -0.35
CA GLN A 102 -2.06 -17.69 -0.95
C GLN A 102 -2.10 -17.60 -2.47
N LYS A 103 -1.33 -18.47 -3.14
CA LYS A 103 -1.48 -18.77 -4.56
C LYS A 103 -2.15 -20.12 -4.74
N TYR A 104 -3.18 -20.22 -5.57
CA TYR A 104 -3.92 -21.46 -5.72
C TYR A 104 -3.06 -22.55 -6.36
N THR A 105 -3.20 -23.79 -5.88
CA THR A 105 -2.53 -24.93 -6.49
C THR A 105 -2.91 -25.13 -7.95
N SER A 106 -4.11 -24.72 -8.35
CA SER A 106 -4.61 -24.80 -9.73
C SER A 106 -3.85 -23.93 -10.73
N ASP A 107 -3.05 -22.98 -10.25
CA ASP A 107 -2.22 -22.13 -11.10
C ASP A 107 -0.95 -22.87 -11.57
N PHE A 108 -0.72 -24.08 -11.07
CA PHE A 108 0.44 -24.91 -11.38
C PHE A 108 0.02 -26.28 -11.94
N ASN A 109 0.94 -26.89 -12.67
CA ASN A 109 0.73 -28.24 -13.19
C ASN A 109 1.13 -29.32 -12.18
N TRP A 110 0.20 -30.20 -11.80
CA TRP A 110 0.42 -31.29 -10.85
C TRP A 110 0.21 -32.67 -11.50
N SER A 111 1.10 -33.60 -11.16
CA SER A 111 1.03 -35.01 -11.57
C SER A 111 0.86 -35.93 -10.37
N ILE A 112 0.00 -36.94 -10.51
CA ILE A 112 -0.19 -37.98 -9.48
C ILE A 112 1.10 -38.79 -9.34
N TYR A 113 1.61 -38.87 -8.11
CA TYR A 113 2.69 -39.77 -7.73
C TYR A 113 2.16 -41.11 -7.20
N GLU A 114 1.18 -41.07 -6.29
CA GLU A 114 0.61 -42.25 -5.66
C GLU A 114 -0.89 -42.05 -5.37
N SER A 115 -1.67 -43.13 -5.44
CA SER A 115 -3.05 -43.18 -4.94
C SER A 115 -3.22 -44.35 -3.97
N ILE A 116 -3.63 -44.05 -2.75
CA ILE A 116 -3.96 -45.04 -1.72
C ILE A 116 -5.48 -45.24 -1.71
N GLN A 117 -5.89 -46.50 -1.88
CA GLN A 117 -7.29 -46.89 -1.95
C GLN A 117 -7.63 -47.92 -0.87
N LEU A 118 -8.86 -47.85 -0.35
CA LEU A 118 -9.41 -48.86 0.55
C LEU A 118 -10.85 -49.17 0.11
N GLY A 119 -11.12 -50.45 -0.20
CA GLY A 119 -12.47 -50.88 -0.60
C GLY A 119 -12.96 -50.36 -1.96
N GLY A 120 -12.05 -49.80 -2.78
CA GLY A 120 -12.39 -49.19 -4.08
C GLY A 120 -12.51 -47.66 -4.04
N ASP A 121 -12.54 -47.07 -2.85
CA ASP A 121 -12.55 -45.62 -2.66
C ASP A 121 -11.13 -45.08 -2.51
N ILE A 122 -10.87 -43.93 -3.14
CA ILE A 122 -9.61 -43.20 -2.98
C ILE A 122 -9.64 -42.54 -1.60
N LEU A 123 -8.69 -42.92 -0.74
CA LEU A 123 -8.52 -42.29 0.57
C LEU A 123 -7.61 -41.07 0.49
N ARG A 124 -6.56 -41.17 -0.34
CA ARG A 124 -5.51 -40.16 -0.43
C ARG A 124 -4.80 -40.25 -1.77
N GLN A 125 -4.41 -39.08 -2.30
CA GLN A 125 -3.53 -38.98 -3.45
C GLN A 125 -2.35 -38.09 -3.14
N THR A 126 -1.15 -38.55 -3.46
CA THR A 126 0.07 -37.74 -3.38
C THR A 126 0.34 -37.20 -4.78
N TRP A 127 0.52 -35.89 -4.87
CA TRP A 127 0.76 -35.15 -6.10
C TRP A 127 2.12 -34.49 -6.06
N THR A 128 2.71 -34.25 -7.23
CA THR A 128 4.00 -33.58 -7.39
C THR A 128 3.92 -32.50 -8.46
N SER A 129 4.63 -31.39 -8.27
CA SER A 129 4.75 -30.32 -9.25
C SER A 129 6.16 -29.73 -9.25
N THR A 130 6.79 -29.72 -10.43
CA THR A 130 8.04 -29.00 -10.68
C THR A 130 7.79 -27.51 -10.91
N ASP A 131 6.64 -27.17 -11.49
CA ASP A 131 6.19 -25.81 -11.75
C ASP A 131 6.01 -25.03 -10.44
N ALA A 132 5.33 -25.64 -9.47
CA ALA A 132 5.21 -25.11 -8.11
C ALA A 132 6.57 -24.96 -7.40
N TYR A 133 7.56 -25.82 -7.71
CA TYR A 133 8.91 -25.70 -7.14
C TYR A 133 9.65 -24.50 -7.73
N SER A 134 9.61 -24.33 -9.05
CA SER A 134 10.19 -23.15 -9.71
C SER A 134 9.57 -21.85 -9.22
N ALA A 135 8.25 -21.83 -8.99
CA ALA A 135 7.59 -20.66 -8.41
C ALA A 135 7.88 -20.49 -6.91
N TRP A 136 8.22 -21.56 -6.19
CA TRP A 136 8.60 -21.47 -4.78
C TRP A 136 9.95 -20.78 -4.60
N PHE A 137 10.91 -21.07 -5.48
CA PHE A 137 12.27 -20.55 -5.41
C PHE A 137 12.57 -19.62 -6.59
N GLU A 138 12.48 -18.32 -6.36
CA GLU A 138 12.69 -17.27 -7.36
C GLU A 138 13.75 -16.28 -6.90
N ASP A 139 14.62 -15.83 -7.81
CA ASP A 139 15.69 -14.85 -7.54
C ASP A 139 16.60 -15.14 -6.33
N GLY A 140 16.72 -16.41 -5.94
CA GLY A 140 17.55 -16.84 -4.82
C GLY A 140 16.88 -16.71 -3.45
N ASP A 141 15.58 -16.47 -3.40
CA ASP A 141 14.74 -16.46 -2.20
C ASP A 141 13.51 -17.38 -2.37
N THR A 142 12.62 -17.41 -1.37
CA THR A 142 11.38 -18.19 -1.39
C THR A 142 10.13 -17.30 -1.41
N ASN A 143 9.22 -17.58 -2.35
CA ASN A 143 7.92 -16.90 -2.44
C ASN A 143 6.87 -17.42 -1.45
N PHE A 144 7.02 -18.67 -0.97
CA PHE A 144 6.02 -19.32 -0.11
C PHE A 144 6.65 -19.93 1.15
N VAL A 145 5.83 -20.08 2.19
CA VAL A 145 6.26 -20.63 3.48
C VAL A 145 5.60 -21.96 3.83
N SER A 146 4.40 -22.24 3.32
CA SER A 146 3.65 -23.47 3.65
C SER A 146 2.52 -23.76 2.66
N ILE A 147 1.71 -24.79 2.94
CA ILE A 147 0.53 -25.16 2.15
C ILE A 147 -0.74 -25.00 2.98
N LEU A 148 -1.75 -24.35 2.41
CA LEU A 148 -3.12 -24.29 2.93
C LEU A 148 -3.97 -25.38 2.28
N PHE A 149 -4.79 -26.05 3.09
CA PHE A 149 -5.79 -27.01 2.63
C PHE A 149 -7.19 -26.55 3.02
N GLU A 150 -8.23 -27.00 2.31
CA GLU A 150 -9.64 -26.68 2.65
C GLU A 150 -9.89 -25.16 2.80
N ALA A 151 -9.30 -24.36 1.92
CA ALA A 151 -9.43 -22.90 1.91
C ALA A 151 -10.89 -22.47 1.71
N ASP A 152 -11.44 -21.66 2.62
CA ASP A 152 -12.83 -21.19 2.58
C ASP A 152 -12.97 -19.88 3.36
N ASN A 153 -13.70 -18.90 2.82
CA ASN A 153 -13.92 -17.57 3.41
C ASN A 153 -12.64 -16.95 3.99
N ASP A 154 -11.61 -16.83 3.15
CA ASP A 154 -10.28 -16.29 3.49
C ASP A 154 -9.53 -16.99 4.64
N ASN A 155 -10.00 -18.18 5.03
CA ASN A 155 -9.34 -19.02 6.02
C ASN A 155 -9.02 -20.39 5.39
N GLY A 156 -8.47 -21.30 6.18
CA GLY A 156 -8.27 -22.68 5.79
C GLY A 156 -7.55 -23.48 6.85
N LYS A 157 -7.19 -24.70 6.49
CA LYS A 157 -6.48 -25.64 7.34
C LYS A 157 -5.00 -25.59 7.04
N TRP A 158 -4.31 -24.80 7.85
CA TRP A 158 -2.85 -24.83 7.95
C TRP A 158 -2.41 -25.62 9.20
N ARG A 159 -1.23 -26.23 9.13
CA ARG A 159 -0.59 -26.92 10.26
C ARG A 159 0.91 -26.60 10.28
N PRO A 160 1.54 -26.50 11.46
CA PRO A 160 2.98 -26.30 11.57
C PRO A 160 3.79 -27.36 10.82
N ASP A 161 4.96 -26.96 10.34
CA ASP A 161 5.89 -27.82 9.63
C ASP A 161 6.23 -29.11 10.39
N SER A 162 6.30 -29.04 11.73
CA SER A 162 6.56 -30.20 12.61
C SER A 162 5.51 -31.31 12.50
N ILE A 163 4.33 -31.03 11.91
CA ILE A 163 3.23 -31.97 11.73
C ILE A 163 2.98 -32.25 10.24
N ALA A 164 2.98 -31.21 9.40
CA ALA A 164 2.56 -31.32 8.00
C ALA A 164 3.71 -31.48 7.01
N LYS A 165 4.91 -30.96 7.31
CA LYS A 165 6.04 -31.00 6.38
C LYS A 165 6.82 -32.30 6.53
N MET A 166 6.92 -33.04 5.44
CA MET A 166 7.61 -34.31 5.34
C MET A 166 8.98 -34.12 4.68
N TYR A 167 9.99 -34.83 5.18
CA TYR A 167 11.35 -34.76 4.65
C TYR A 167 11.53 -35.52 3.32
N SER A 168 10.61 -36.42 3.00
CA SER A 168 10.61 -37.20 1.76
C SER A 168 9.18 -37.59 1.40
N ILE A 169 8.92 -37.73 0.11
CA ILE A 169 7.64 -38.22 -0.41
C ILE A 169 7.33 -39.65 0.06
N ASP A 170 8.34 -40.45 0.39
CA ASP A 170 8.18 -41.86 0.79
C ASP A 170 7.64 -42.03 2.22
N VAL A 171 7.69 -40.98 3.04
CA VAL A 171 7.15 -41.02 4.42
C VAL A 171 5.80 -40.37 4.57
N VAL A 172 5.23 -39.87 3.48
CA VAL A 172 3.87 -39.33 3.49
C VAL A 172 2.93 -40.50 3.85
N ASP A 173 2.21 -40.38 4.95
CA ASP A 173 1.32 -41.43 5.49
C ASP A 173 -0.11 -40.94 5.78
N HIS A 174 -0.35 -39.62 5.75
CA HIS A 174 -1.66 -38.98 5.95
C HIS A 174 -1.96 -37.94 4.86
N TYR A 175 -3.21 -37.48 4.80
CA TYR A 175 -3.60 -36.31 4.01
C TYR A 175 -3.18 -35.00 4.71
N TYR A 176 -3.14 -33.89 3.96
CA TYR A 176 -2.70 -32.57 4.40
C TYR A 176 -1.24 -32.55 4.86
N GLN A 177 -0.41 -33.35 4.19
CA GLN A 177 1.04 -33.36 4.33
C GLN A 177 1.66 -32.83 3.04
N TRP A 178 2.84 -32.23 3.13
CA TRP A 178 3.54 -31.68 1.98
C TRP A 178 5.05 -31.75 2.19
N GLY A 179 5.84 -31.47 1.17
CA GLY A 179 7.27 -31.28 1.31
C GLY A 179 7.94 -30.85 0.04
N ILE A 180 9.25 -30.62 0.14
CA ILE A 180 10.11 -30.14 -0.94
C ILE A 180 11.12 -31.25 -1.23
N ASP A 181 11.22 -31.65 -2.48
CA ASP A 181 12.20 -32.61 -2.99
C ASP A 181 13.20 -31.87 -3.87
N ASP A 182 14.23 -31.30 -3.24
CA ASP A 182 15.28 -30.51 -3.90
C ASP A 182 16.11 -31.35 -4.90
N VAL A 183 16.13 -32.67 -4.73
CA VAL A 183 16.88 -33.57 -5.63
C VAL A 183 16.21 -33.67 -6.99
N ASN A 184 14.88 -33.67 -7.02
CA ASN A 184 14.08 -33.76 -8.24
C ASN A 184 13.39 -32.42 -8.58
N GLU A 185 13.73 -31.33 -7.88
CA GLU A 185 13.19 -29.98 -8.05
C GLU A 185 11.65 -29.97 -8.13
N ARG A 186 11.00 -30.56 -7.12
CA ARG A 186 9.53 -30.67 -7.08
C ARG A 186 8.96 -30.46 -5.68
N ILE A 187 7.78 -29.85 -5.62
CA ILE A 187 6.93 -29.82 -4.42
C ILE A 187 6.02 -31.05 -4.48
N PHE A 188 5.78 -31.67 -3.33
CA PHE A 188 4.78 -32.72 -3.20
C PHE A 188 3.73 -32.38 -2.14
N ILE A 189 2.48 -32.74 -2.42
CA ILE A 189 1.34 -32.52 -1.52
C ILE A 189 0.47 -33.77 -1.45
N SER A 190 -0.14 -34.00 -0.29
CA SER A 190 -0.99 -35.13 -0.01
C SER A 190 -2.43 -34.66 0.15
N ALA A 191 -3.24 -34.90 -0.87
CA ALA A 191 -4.63 -34.49 -0.93
C ALA A 191 -5.54 -35.56 -0.32
N LYS A 192 -6.63 -35.11 0.33
CA LYS A 192 -7.66 -35.99 0.87
C LYS A 192 -8.58 -36.46 -0.25
N GLU A 193 -8.91 -37.75 -0.25
CA GLU A 193 -9.83 -38.35 -1.21
C GLU A 193 -9.41 -38.06 -2.67
N SER A 194 -10.31 -37.48 -3.47
CA SER A 194 -10.11 -37.16 -4.90
C SER A 194 -9.93 -35.66 -5.16
N ALA A 195 -9.51 -34.89 -4.15
CA ALA A 195 -9.22 -33.47 -4.33
C ALA A 195 -8.02 -33.29 -5.27
N ASP A 196 -8.30 -32.79 -6.48
CA ASP A 196 -7.30 -32.57 -7.53
C ASP A 196 -6.71 -31.16 -7.43
N PRO A 197 -5.41 -31.00 -7.12
CA PRO A 197 -4.77 -29.69 -7.00
C PRO A 197 -4.72 -28.91 -8.32
N ASN A 198 -4.97 -29.53 -9.48
CA ASN A 198 -5.12 -28.80 -10.74
C ASN A 198 -6.47 -28.06 -10.84
N ASN A 199 -7.38 -28.24 -9.88
CA ASN A 199 -8.71 -27.63 -9.88
C ASN A 199 -8.84 -26.67 -8.68
N SER A 200 -9.29 -25.44 -8.94
CA SER A 200 -9.51 -24.42 -7.89
C SER A 200 -10.55 -24.88 -6.86
N GLY A 201 -11.49 -25.73 -7.25
CA GLY A 201 -12.47 -26.36 -6.35
C GLY A 201 -11.87 -27.29 -5.30
N SER A 202 -10.59 -27.67 -5.42
CA SER A 202 -9.87 -28.42 -4.39
C SER A 202 -9.50 -27.57 -3.17
N LYS A 203 -9.56 -26.24 -3.30
CA LYS A 203 -9.34 -25.29 -2.20
C LYS A 203 -7.98 -25.47 -1.52
N MET A 204 -6.93 -25.76 -2.29
CA MET A 204 -5.56 -25.84 -1.81
C MET A 204 -4.71 -24.71 -2.39
N GLY A 205 -3.77 -24.18 -1.61
CA GLY A 205 -2.88 -23.11 -2.06
C GLY A 205 -1.54 -23.07 -1.34
N LEU A 206 -0.56 -22.42 -1.96
CA LEU A 206 0.76 -22.15 -1.41
C LEU A 206 0.68 -20.81 -0.65
N ILE A 207 1.00 -20.82 0.64
CA ILE A 207 0.84 -19.67 1.54
C ILE A 207 1.99 -18.69 1.34
N TYR A 208 1.65 -17.43 1.10
CA TYR A 208 2.62 -16.34 1.09
C TYR A 208 3.07 -15.98 2.52
N PRO A 209 4.32 -15.52 2.71
CA PRO A 209 4.88 -15.27 4.04
C PRO A 209 4.09 -14.25 4.86
N TRP A 210 3.55 -13.20 4.24
CA TRP A 210 2.80 -12.15 4.94
C TRP A 210 1.46 -12.61 5.53
N ALA A 211 0.92 -13.73 5.06
CA ALA A 211 -0.37 -14.27 5.49
C ALA A 211 -0.26 -15.25 6.65
N LEU A 212 0.94 -15.69 7.03
CA LEU A 212 1.19 -16.53 8.19
C LEU A 212 1.84 -15.68 9.29
N ARG A 213 1.10 -15.41 10.36
CA ARG A 213 1.52 -14.46 11.41
C ARG A 213 1.35 -15.04 12.80
N PRO A 214 2.06 -14.51 13.81
CA PRO A 214 1.79 -14.83 15.21
C PRO A 214 0.29 -14.66 15.53
N LYS A 215 -0.26 -15.62 16.26
CA LYS A 215 -1.67 -15.66 16.62
C LYS A 215 -1.97 -14.56 17.64
N LEU A 216 -3.14 -13.92 17.52
CA LEU A 216 -3.67 -13.07 18.59
C LEU A 216 -3.67 -13.84 19.93
N LYS A 217 -3.10 -13.18 20.94
CA LYS A 217 -3.13 -13.62 22.33
C LYS A 217 -4.26 -12.92 23.08
N GLU A 218 -4.31 -11.59 23.00
CA GLU A 218 -5.34 -10.76 23.63
C GLU A 218 -5.45 -9.38 22.97
N ARG A 219 -6.66 -8.80 22.99
CA ARG A 219 -6.93 -7.40 22.62
C ARG A 219 -6.84 -6.52 23.86
N THR A 220 -5.95 -5.54 23.86
CA THR A 220 -5.90 -4.49 24.90
C THR A 220 -6.72 -3.26 24.50
N ASP A 221 -6.81 -2.26 25.39
CA ASP A 221 -7.47 -0.99 25.09
C ASP A 221 -6.77 -0.21 23.97
N ASP A 222 -5.45 -0.38 23.83
CA ASP A 222 -4.63 0.38 22.90
C ASP A 222 -4.29 -0.40 21.62
N PHE A 223 -3.86 -1.67 21.75
CA PHE A 223 -3.40 -2.51 20.64
C PHE A 223 -3.54 -4.02 20.89
N ASP A 224 -3.34 -4.83 19.85
CA ASP A 224 -3.30 -6.30 19.95
C ASP A 224 -1.93 -6.84 20.39
N VAL A 225 -1.95 -7.87 21.23
CA VAL A 225 -0.78 -8.61 21.68
C VAL A 225 -0.80 -10.01 21.05
N TYR A 226 0.36 -10.49 20.61
CA TYR A 226 0.49 -11.76 19.89
C TYR A 226 1.27 -12.82 20.66
N GLU A 227 1.13 -14.09 20.25
CA GLU A 227 1.77 -15.26 20.87
C GLU A 227 3.20 -15.49 20.34
N TYR A 228 4.17 -14.72 20.86
CA TYR A 228 5.60 -14.80 20.51
C TYR A 228 6.39 -15.90 21.25
N GLY A 229 5.77 -17.06 21.49
CA GLY A 229 6.48 -18.19 22.07
C GLY A 229 7.06 -17.98 23.49
N GLU A 230 8.10 -18.76 23.81
CA GLU A 230 8.79 -18.75 25.10
C GLU A 230 9.90 -17.69 25.16
N ASP A 231 10.55 -17.41 24.03
CA ASP A 231 11.63 -16.43 23.94
C ASP A 231 11.11 -14.98 23.95
N LYS A 232 9.83 -14.79 23.59
CA LYS A 232 9.13 -13.49 23.47
C LYS A 232 9.70 -12.61 22.36
N GLU A 233 10.31 -13.22 21.37
CA GLU A 233 10.84 -12.58 20.17
C GLU A 233 9.90 -12.94 19.01
N GLU A 234 9.43 -11.94 18.28
CA GLU A 234 8.52 -12.13 17.16
C GLU A 234 9.18 -12.85 15.96
N TRP A 235 8.40 -13.39 15.03
CA TRP A 235 8.88 -14.02 13.79
C TRP A 235 9.91 -15.15 14.01
N THR A 236 9.87 -15.81 15.16
CA THR A 236 10.75 -16.93 15.52
C THR A 236 10.06 -18.28 15.30
N GLN A 237 10.77 -19.37 15.61
CA GLN A 237 10.28 -20.73 15.37
C GLN A 237 9.33 -21.22 16.47
N ASP A 238 9.42 -20.67 17.69
CA ASP A 238 8.55 -21.02 18.82
C ASP A 238 7.28 -20.18 18.92
N ASP A 239 7.15 -19.15 18.07
CA ASP A 239 5.90 -18.42 17.84
C ASP A 239 4.74 -19.35 17.47
N ILE A 240 3.56 -19.03 18.00
CA ILE A 240 2.33 -19.73 17.65
C ILE A 240 1.69 -19.01 16.47
N TYR A 241 1.92 -19.52 15.27
CA TYR A 241 1.35 -18.94 14.06
C TYR A 241 -0.11 -19.30 13.82
N ARG A 242 -0.79 -18.43 13.06
CA ARG A 242 -2.10 -18.63 12.46
C ARG A 242 -2.06 -18.11 11.03
N TYR A 243 -2.87 -18.71 10.15
CA TYR A 243 -3.12 -18.18 8.81
C TYR A 243 -4.18 -17.08 8.87
N TYR A 244 -3.87 -15.91 8.31
CA TYR A 244 -4.72 -14.71 8.34
C TYR A 244 -5.45 -14.45 7.02
N GLY A 245 -5.03 -15.10 5.93
CA GLY A 245 -5.73 -14.98 4.64
C GLY A 245 -5.32 -13.78 3.80
N THR A 246 -6.15 -13.50 2.80
CA THR A 246 -6.12 -12.29 1.98
C THR A 246 -6.39 -11.07 2.86
N ASN A 247 -5.77 -9.94 2.54
CA ASN A 247 -5.95 -8.70 3.26
C ASN A 247 -6.18 -7.55 2.30
N VAL A 248 -7.10 -6.64 2.67
CA VAL A 248 -7.38 -5.40 1.96
C VAL A 248 -7.44 -4.30 3.00
N ALA A 249 -6.67 -3.23 2.82
CA ALA A 249 -6.71 -2.04 3.66
C ALA A 249 -7.54 -0.94 2.98
N ASP A 250 -8.42 -0.32 3.78
CA ASP A 250 -9.43 0.64 3.37
C ASP A 250 -9.76 1.65 4.51
N SER A 251 -10.47 2.72 4.16
CA SER A 251 -10.95 3.76 5.08
C SER A 251 -12.46 3.76 5.35
N TRP A 252 -13.26 2.90 4.73
CA TRP A 252 -14.73 2.98 4.77
C TRP A 252 -15.43 1.80 5.44
N PHE A 253 -15.06 0.56 5.11
CA PHE A 253 -15.69 -0.70 5.54
C PHE A 253 -15.44 -1.06 7.00
N THR A 254 -15.26 -0.06 7.85
CA THR A 254 -15.13 -0.24 9.29
C THR A 254 -16.37 0.32 9.98
N TRP A 255 -16.75 -0.30 11.08
CA TRP A 255 -17.87 0.11 11.94
C TRP A 255 -17.73 1.49 12.61
N SER A 256 -16.59 2.16 12.46
CA SER A 256 -16.33 3.50 12.97
C SER A 256 -15.05 4.03 12.34
N GLU A 257 -15.06 5.32 11.99
CA GLU A 257 -13.87 6.04 11.51
C GLU A 257 -12.64 5.91 12.41
N ALA A 258 -12.80 5.65 13.71
CA ALA A 258 -11.69 5.45 14.64
C ALA A 258 -10.91 4.15 14.40
N TYR A 259 -11.47 3.24 13.60
CA TYR A 259 -10.98 1.88 13.38
C TYR A 259 -10.70 1.57 11.91
N THR A 260 -10.63 2.58 11.05
CA THR A 260 -10.19 2.45 9.65
C THR A 260 -8.80 1.81 9.58
N ASP A 261 -8.55 1.04 8.51
CA ASP A 261 -7.26 0.38 8.34
C ASP A 261 -6.17 1.40 8.06
N TRP A 262 -6.48 2.34 7.16
CA TRP A 262 -5.65 3.51 6.93
C TRP A 262 -5.77 4.50 8.08
N GLN A 263 -4.61 4.90 8.60
CA GLN A 263 -4.49 5.91 9.63
C GLN A 263 -3.37 6.89 9.27
N ALA A 264 -3.45 8.09 9.85
CA ALA A 264 -2.37 9.06 9.76
C ALA A 264 -1.03 8.46 10.18
N THR A 265 0.03 8.78 9.44
CA THR A 265 1.37 8.29 9.76
C THR A 265 1.80 8.78 11.14
N THR A 266 2.65 7.99 11.80
CA THR A 266 3.15 8.38 13.14
C THR A 266 3.87 9.72 13.07
N LYS A 267 3.47 10.66 13.95
CA LYS A 267 3.99 12.04 13.99
C LYS A 267 3.64 12.87 12.74
N ALA A 268 2.58 12.54 12.01
CA ALA A 268 2.11 13.36 10.89
C ALA A 268 1.94 14.84 11.29
N ARG A 269 1.52 15.12 12.53
CA ARG A 269 1.34 16.47 13.09
C ARG A 269 2.60 17.34 13.23
N VAL A 270 3.77 16.79 12.93
CA VAL A 270 5.04 17.53 12.84
C VAL A 270 5.80 17.29 11.53
N ASN A 271 5.39 16.29 10.75
CA ASN A 271 6.06 15.89 9.50
C ASN A 271 5.30 16.31 8.25
N THR A 272 3.97 16.36 8.31
CA THR A 272 3.08 16.64 7.17
C THR A 272 2.30 17.94 7.36
N HIS A 273 2.08 18.34 8.60
CA HIS A 273 1.40 19.58 8.96
C HIS A 273 1.82 20.02 10.36
N ASN A 274 1.24 21.10 10.86
CA ASN A 274 1.37 21.53 12.25
C ASN A 274 0.01 21.64 12.93
N THR A 275 0.00 21.70 14.26
CA THR A 275 -1.22 21.82 15.08
C THR A 275 -1.43 23.23 15.64
N ALA A 276 -0.69 24.22 15.14
CA ALA A 276 -0.77 25.60 15.60
C ALA A 276 -1.89 26.39 14.91
N VAL A 277 -2.36 25.90 13.76
CA VAL A 277 -3.41 26.49 12.95
C VAL A 277 -4.51 25.45 12.74
N THR A 278 -5.76 25.84 12.94
CA THR A 278 -6.93 24.96 12.78
C THR A 278 -7.76 25.33 11.56
N ALA A 279 -8.72 24.47 11.22
CA ALA A 279 -9.66 24.70 10.12
C ALA A 279 -10.44 25.99 10.33
N GLY A 280 -10.88 26.29 11.56
CA GLY A 280 -11.57 27.53 11.89
C GLY A 280 -10.71 28.79 11.72
N ASP A 281 -9.39 28.71 11.93
CA ASP A 281 -8.49 29.86 11.80
C ASP A 281 -8.36 30.35 10.34
N ILE A 282 -8.43 29.45 9.36
CA ILE A 282 -8.26 29.78 7.93
C ILE A 282 -9.59 29.77 7.18
N PHE A 283 -10.42 28.76 7.43
CA PHE A 283 -11.63 28.47 6.66
C PHE A 283 -12.92 28.74 7.45
N GLY A 284 -12.84 29.25 8.68
CA GLY A 284 -14.01 29.52 9.52
C GLY A 284 -14.97 30.60 8.98
N ASP A 285 -14.53 31.42 8.02
CA ASP A 285 -15.38 32.39 7.31
C ASP A 285 -16.05 31.80 6.05
N THR A 286 -15.83 30.52 5.76
CA THR A 286 -16.44 29.82 4.61
C THR A 286 -17.75 29.13 4.99
N TYR A 287 -18.42 28.50 4.02
CA TYR A 287 -19.59 27.64 4.28
C TYR A 287 -19.21 26.23 4.76
N PHE A 288 -17.92 25.91 4.77
CA PHE A 288 -17.40 24.56 4.93
C PHE A 288 -16.76 24.30 6.29
N SER A 289 -16.50 25.36 7.05
CA SER A 289 -15.99 25.29 8.42
C SER A 289 -16.55 26.49 9.19
N ASP A 290 -16.33 26.53 10.51
CA ASP A 290 -16.75 27.64 11.37
C ASP A 290 -15.58 28.13 12.23
N PRO A 291 -15.61 29.38 12.75
CA PRO A 291 -14.48 29.92 13.50
C PRO A 291 -14.14 29.19 14.80
N GLY A 292 -15.03 28.31 15.27
CA GLY A 292 -14.84 27.44 16.42
C GLY A 292 -14.25 26.07 16.08
N ASP A 293 -14.05 25.75 14.79
CA ASP A 293 -13.50 24.47 14.34
C ASP A 293 -12.01 24.34 14.73
N THR A 294 -11.75 23.41 15.65
CA THR A 294 -10.41 23.16 16.19
C THR A 294 -9.63 22.07 15.46
N TYR A 295 -10.16 21.51 14.36
CA TYR A 295 -9.51 20.41 13.68
C TYR A 295 -8.17 20.87 13.04
N PRO A 296 -7.07 20.11 13.19
CA PRO A 296 -5.78 20.47 12.59
C PRO A 296 -5.87 20.54 11.06
N LEU A 297 -5.18 21.52 10.46
CA LEU A 297 -5.11 21.63 9.00
C LEU A 297 -3.89 20.92 8.44
N LEU A 298 -4.09 20.16 7.37
CA LEU A 298 -3.02 19.65 6.51
C LEU A 298 -2.24 20.80 5.85
N ALA A 299 -1.03 20.53 5.37
CA ALA A 299 -0.23 21.55 4.68
C ALA A 299 -0.89 21.94 3.35
N HIS A 300 -1.24 23.22 3.21
CA HIS A 300 -1.75 23.81 1.97
C HIS A 300 -0.67 24.68 1.32
N SER A 301 -0.52 24.60 0.00
CA SER A 301 0.46 25.42 -0.75
C SER A 301 0.26 26.93 -0.53
N ASN A 302 -1.00 27.38 -0.44
CA ASN A 302 -1.36 28.78 -0.28
C ASN A 302 -1.21 29.33 1.15
N TYR A 303 -1.05 28.44 2.13
CA TYR A 303 -1.04 28.80 3.54
C TYR A 303 0.17 28.21 4.23
N SER A 304 1.33 28.84 4.07
CA SER A 304 2.60 28.38 4.66
C SER A 304 2.57 28.27 6.19
N GLN A 305 1.63 28.92 6.86
CA GLN A 305 1.37 28.77 8.29
C GLN A 305 0.84 27.38 8.69
N THR A 306 0.35 26.57 7.75
CA THR A 306 -0.09 25.18 7.98
C THR A 306 1.06 24.18 7.88
N TRP A 307 2.22 24.62 7.39
CA TRP A 307 3.33 23.74 7.11
C TRP A 307 4.04 23.28 8.39
N PRO A 308 4.61 22.07 8.40
CA PRO A 308 5.45 21.60 9.49
C PRO A 308 6.71 22.46 9.63
N THR A 309 7.39 22.32 10.77
CA THR A 309 8.68 22.98 11.04
C THR A 309 9.72 21.97 11.46
N ARG A 310 10.97 22.18 11.02
CA ARG A 310 12.12 21.35 11.37
C ARG A 310 13.29 22.20 11.83
N LEU A 311 14.13 21.65 12.70
CA LEU A 311 15.34 22.34 13.15
C LEU A 311 16.37 22.36 12.01
N ASN A 312 16.75 23.56 11.58
CA ASN A 312 17.92 23.73 10.73
C ASN A 312 19.18 23.65 11.61
N ILE A 313 20.01 22.63 11.38
CA ILE A 313 21.20 22.36 12.20
C ILE A 313 22.26 23.45 12.04
N GLU A 314 22.32 24.11 10.89
CA GLU A 314 23.31 25.16 10.60
C GLU A 314 22.97 26.47 11.30
N THR A 315 21.69 26.85 11.32
CA THR A 315 21.22 28.11 11.91
C THR A 315 20.80 27.95 13.38
N GLY A 316 20.39 26.74 13.78
CA GLY A 316 19.80 26.45 15.08
C GLY A 316 18.35 26.95 15.23
N GLU A 317 17.72 27.37 14.14
CA GLU A 317 16.35 27.90 14.12
C GLU A 317 15.35 26.85 13.58
N MET A 318 14.09 26.97 13.97
CA MET A 318 13.00 26.17 13.41
C MET A 318 12.56 26.80 12.09
N GLU A 319 12.69 26.05 10.99
CA GLU A 319 12.30 26.49 9.66
C GLU A 319 11.10 25.70 9.17
N SER A 320 10.15 26.42 8.58
CA SER A 320 8.99 25.82 7.93
C SER A 320 9.39 25.20 6.59
N PHE A 321 8.80 24.05 6.25
CA PHE A 321 9.07 23.36 5.00
C PHE A 321 7.78 22.83 4.36
N TRP A 322 7.71 22.89 3.03
CA TRP A 322 6.66 22.23 2.26
C TRP A 322 6.90 20.71 2.25
N PRO A 323 5.94 19.89 2.71
CA PRO A 323 6.11 18.44 2.73
C PRO A 323 5.70 17.75 1.41
N GLY A 324 4.97 18.45 0.54
CA GLY A 324 4.54 17.93 -0.76
C GLY A 324 5.60 18.06 -1.86
N TRP A 325 5.17 17.79 -3.08
CA TRP A 325 5.98 17.87 -4.28
C TRP A 325 5.92 19.27 -4.90
N TRP A 326 6.88 19.57 -5.77
CA TRP A 326 6.87 20.79 -6.55
C TRP A 326 6.54 20.47 -8.01
N ALA A 327 6.06 21.48 -8.73
CA ALA A 327 5.78 21.37 -10.15
C ALA A 327 7.06 21.14 -10.97
N GLU A 328 6.94 20.29 -11.99
CA GLU A 328 8.05 19.96 -12.88
C GLU A 328 8.06 20.85 -14.14
N GLU A 329 9.25 21.12 -14.65
CA GLU A 329 9.48 21.81 -15.91
C GLU A 329 10.08 20.85 -16.93
N TYR A 330 9.53 20.90 -18.15
CA TYR A 330 10.05 20.13 -19.27
C TYR A 330 11.34 20.77 -19.80
N ILE A 331 12.43 20.00 -19.80
CA ILE A 331 13.75 20.43 -20.24
C ILE A 331 14.33 19.36 -21.17
N GLU A 332 14.37 19.66 -22.47
CA GLU A 332 14.86 18.75 -23.53
C GLU A 332 16.34 18.35 -23.36
N ASP A 333 17.13 19.19 -22.69
CA ASP A 333 18.58 19.02 -22.55
C ASP A 333 18.99 18.20 -21.31
N LEU A 334 18.02 17.62 -20.56
CA LEU A 334 18.33 16.81 -19.40
C LEU A 334 19.06 15.51 -19.78
N PRO A 335 19.98 15.01 -18.92
CA PRO A 335 20.59 13.70 -19.12
C PRO A 335 19.51 12.62 -19.26
N SER A 336 19.66 11.71 -20.22
CA SER A 336 18.72 10.61 -20.53
C SER A 336 17.37 11.01 -21.12
N CYS A 337 17.05 12.31 -21.21
CA CYS A 337 15.84 12.77 -21.90
C CYS A 337 15.86 12.39 -23.39
N SER A 338 14.81 11.73 -23.85
CA SER A 338 14.60 11.36 -25.25
C SER A 338 14.04 12.51 -26.12
N GLY A 339 13.80 13.69 -25.54
CA GLY A 339 13.13 14.81 -26.20
C GLY A 339 11.62 14.61 -26.35
N ASN A 340 11.03 13.65 -25.65
CA ASN A 340 9.60 13.39 -25.64
C ASN A 340 8.99 13.84 -24.31
N ARG A 341 7.85 14.53 -24.33
CA ARG A 341 7.12 14.92 -23.10
C ARG A 341 6.56 13.75 -22.30
N LYS A 342 6.43 12.57 -22.92
CA LYS A 342 6.04 11.32 -22.22
C LYS A 342 7.20 10.66 -21.48
N ASP A 343 8.42 11.15 -21.68
CA ASP A 343 9.60 10.64 -21.02
C ASP A 343 9.78 11.34 -19.66
N PRO A 344 9.67 10.62 -18.52
CA PRO A 344 9.83 11.21 -17.20
C PRO A 344 11.24 11.80 -16.99
N ASP A 345 12.27 11.31 -17.71
CA ASP A 345 13.64 11.83 -17.61
C ASP A 345 13.79 13.24 -18.22
N CYS A 346 12.76 13.73 -18.93
CA CYS A 346 12.71 15.07 -19.49
C CYS A 346 12.07 16.11 -18.55
N TRP A 347 11.65 15.72 -17.35
CA TRP A 347 11.00 16.60 -16.39
C TRP A 347 11.89 16.81 -15.17
N GLN A 348 12.02 18.06 -14.74
CA GLN A 348 12.79 18.43 -13.56
C GLN A 348 11.93 19.24 -12.59
N GLU A 349 11.96 18.84 -11.33
CA GLU A 349 11.30 19.55 -10.24
C GLU A 349 11.80 21.00 -10.10
N VAL A 350 10.88 21.94 -9.90
CA VAL A 350 11.17 23.38 -9.70
C VAL A 350 10.76 23.82 -8.29
N PRO A 351 11.67 23.77 -7.30
CA PRO A 351 11.36 24.17 -5.93
C PRO A 351 10.81 25.59 -5.84
N GLY A 352 9.74 25.76 -5.07
CA GLY A 352 9.02 27.02 -4.90
C GLY A 352 7.88 27.24 -5.91
N ARG A 353 7.68 26.35 -6.88
CA ARG A 353 6.53 26.37 -7.79
C ARG A 353 5.58 25.21 -7.49
N PHE A 354 4.36 25.54 -7.10
CA PHE A 354 3.29 24.60 -6.81
C PHE A 354 2.65 24.02 -8.08
N ILE A 355 2.03 22.84 -7.95
CA ILE A 355 1.47 22.05 -9.06
C ILE A 355 0.14 22.65 -9.53
N SER A 356 -0.66 23.18 -8.60
CA SER A 356 -1.96 23.76 -8.89
C SER A 356 -2.21 25.07 -8.13
N ASP A 357 -3.43 25.61 -8.24
CA ASP A 357 -3.84 26.81 -7.50
C ASP A 357 -3.97 26.53 -6.01
N THR A 358 -4.25 25.29 -5.60
CA THR A 358 -4.16 24.84 -4.20
C THR A 358 -3.81 23.36 -4.17
N ASP A 359 -2.67 23.07 -3.57
CA ASP A 359 -2.18 21.73 -3.33
C ASP A 359 -2.28 21.42 -1.82
N VAL A 360 -2.72 20.21 -1.50
CA VAL A 360 -2.82 19.71 -0.13
C VAL A 360 -2.12 18.38 -0.01
N TYR A 361 -1.11 18.33 0.87
CA TYR A 361 -0.32 17.12 1.11
C TYR A 361 -0.88 16.26 2.25
N MET A 362 -0.87 14.94 2.07
CA MET A 362 -1.31 13.96 3.05
C MET A 362 -0.50 12.66 3.00
N GLU A 363 -0.38 11.98 4.14
CA GLU A 363 0.23 10.65 4.23
C GLU A 363 -0.53 9.77 5.22
N PHE A 364 -0.66 8.48 4.87
CA PHE A 364 -1.28 7.47 5.74
C PHE A 364 -0.60 6.10 5.60
N ASP A 365 -0.76 5.26 6.62
CA ASP A 365 -0.25 3.88 6.68
C ASP A 365 -1.25 2.93 7.36
N ASP A 366 -1.04 1.63 7.19
CA ASP A 366 -1.93 0.57 7.68
C ASP A 366 -1.47 -0.05 9.02
N ARG A 367 -0.59 0.63 9.77
CA ARG A 367 -0.04 0.14 11.05
C ARG A 367 -1.12 -0.31 12.03
N TRP A 368 -2.26 0.37 11.98
CA TRP A 368 -3.37 0.20 12.91
C TRP A 368 -4.51 -0.66 12.35
N ALA A 369 -4.32 -1.34 11.21
CA ALA A 369 -5.34 -2.19 10.57
C ALA A 369 -5.96 -3.24 11.50
N HIS A 370 -5.20 -3.75 12.47
CA HIS A 370 -5.72 -4.70 13.47
C HIS A 370 -6.94 -4.16 14.26
N ARG A 371 -7.07 -2.82 14.41
CA ARG A 371 -8.19 -2.20 15.14
C ARG A 371 -9.53 -2.36 14.41
N GLY A 372 -9.51 -2.53 13.08
CA GLY A 372 -10.70 -2.86 12.29
C GLY A 372 -11.26 -4.25 12.62
N ASN A 373 -10.44 -5.14 13.20
CA ASN A 373 -10.86 -6.50 13.48
C ASN A 373 -11.83 -6.61 14.66
N ARG A 374 -12.88 -7.40 14.45
CA ARG A 374 -13.77 -7.95 15.46
C ARG A 374 -13.05 -9.01 16.29
N VAL A 375 -13.07 -8.85 17.61
CA VAL A 375 -12.54 -9.82 18.56
C VAL A 375 -13.66 -10.28 19.49
N ASN A 376 -13.86 -11.59 19.57
CA ASN A 376 -14.89 -12.18 20.43
C ASN A 376 -14.44 -12.24 21.91
N THR A 377 -15.32 -12.72 22.80
CA THR A 377 -15.03 -12.79 24.25
C THR A 377 -13.92 -13.78 24.66
N ASN A 378 -13.37 -14.52 23.71
CA ASN A 378 -12.28 -15.49 23.92
C ASN A 378 -10.97 -15.03 23.25
N ASP A 379 -10.85 -13.75 22.89
CA ASP A 379 -9.67 -13.20 22.20
C ASP A 379 -9.36 -13.88 20.86
N GLU A 380 -10.41 -14.17 20.10
CA GLU A 380 -10.29 -14.68 18.74
C GLU A 380 -10.86 -13.70 17.73
N TYR A 381 -10.09 -13.44 16.67
CA TYR A 381 -10.54 -12.69 15.51
C TYR A 381 -11.72 -13.37 14.82
N GLU A 382 -12.79 -12.61 14.59
CA GLU A 382 -13.89 -12.96 13.68
C GLU A 382 -13.53 -12.59 12.23
N VAL A 383 -12.72 -11.53 12.05
CA VAL A 383 -12.10 -11.08 10.80
C VAL A 383 -10.64 -10.78 11.11
N SER A 384 -9.73 -11.15 10.21
CA SER A 384 -8.28 -11.16 10.46
C SER A 384 -7.49 -10.25 9.52
N GLY A 385 -7.86 -8.97 9.44
CA GLY A 385 -7.05 -7.94 8.78
C GLY A 385 -5.72 -7.69 9.50
N TYR A 386 -4.68 -7.29 8.77
CA TYR A 386 -3.35 -7.11 9.34
C TYR A 386 -2.54 -5.99 8.67
N PRO A 387 -1.59 -5.36 9.39
CA PRO A 387 -0.69 -4.37 8.79
C PRO A 387 0.23 -5.01 7.76
N MET A 388 0.17 -4.54 6.52
CA MET A 388 1.06 -4.88 5.41
C MET A 388 2.32 -4.01 5.41
N GLY A 389 2.27 -2.81 5.99
CA GLY A 389 3.40 -1.89 5.97
C GLY A 389 3.51 -1.10 4.67
N PHE A 390 2.37 -0.82 4.02
CA PHE A 390 2.31 0.16 2.96
C PHE A 390 2.18 1.56 3.53
N LYS A 391 3.00 2.48 3.02
CA LYS A 391 2.81 3.92 3.21
C LYS A 391 2.31 4.53 1.91
N VAL A 392 1.26 5.32 2.02
CA VAL A 392 0.69 6.08 0.92
C VAL A 392 0.95 7.56 1.16
N LYS A 393 1.58 8.20 0.19
CA LYS A 393 1.74 9.65 0.14
C LYS A 393 0.85 10.16 -0.97
N ALA A 394 0.08 11.20 -0.70
CA ALA A 394 -0.79 11.79 -1.69
C ALA A 394 -0.76 13.31 -1.64
N GLU A 395 -0.98 13.93 -2.79
CA GLU A 395 -1.16 15.36 -2.92
C GLU A 395 -2.39 15.59 -3.79
N ALA A 396 -3.34 16.32 -3.24
CA ALA A 396 -4.56 16.67 -3.94
C ALA A 396 -4.46 18.08 -4.49
N HIS A 397 -4.92 18.25 -5.72
CA HIS A 397 -4.72 19.44 -6.54
C HIS A 397 -6.07 20.00 -6.99
N SER A 398 -6.22 21.31 -6.90
CA SER A 398 -7.41 22.02 -7.40
C SER A 398 -7.02 23.20 -8.27
N TYR A 399 -7.80 23.38 -9.33
CA TYR A 399 -7.53 24.36 -10.37
C TYR A 399 -8.71 25.30 -10.53
N GLY A 400 -8.45 26.61 -10.67
CA GLY A 400 -9.44 27.62 -11.01
C GLY A 400 -9.52 27.91 -12.52
N VAL A 401 -8.72 27.22 -13.35
CA VAL A 401 -8.69 27.41 -14.80
C VAL A 401 -9.81 26.63 -15.50
N SER A 402 -10.42 27.24 -16.53
CA SER A 402 -11.69 26.74 -17.11
C SER A 402 -11.66 25.33 -17.72
N TYR A 403 -10.48 24.78 -18.04
CA TYR A 403 -10.36 23.42 -18.59
C TYR A 403 -10.12 22.35 -17.51
N ALA A 404 -9.92 22.75 -16.25
CA ALA A 404 -9.65 21.87 -15.12
C ALA A 404 -10.48 22.22 -13.87
N GLU A 405 -11.28 23.30 -13.88
CA GLU A 405 -12.11 23.73 -12.76
C GLU A 405 -13.18 22.72 -12.35
N ASP A 406 -13.52 21.80 -13.27
CA ASP A 406 -14.49 20.72 -13.10
C ASP A 406 -13.80 19.37 -12.73
N ILE A 407 -12.52 19.38 -12.33
CA ILE A 407 -11.75 18.16 -12.03
C ILE A 407 -10.92 18.34 -10.76
N MET A 408 -10.93 17.34 -9.88
CA MET A 408 -9.97 17.19 -8.78
C MET A 408 -8.93 16.15 -9.18
N PHE A 409 -7.65 16.48 -9.03
CA PHE A 409 -6.57 15.52 -9.26
C PHE A 409 -5.96 15.10 -7.94
N VAL A 410 -5.59 13.83 -7.83
CA VAL A 410 -4.83 13.32 -6.69
C VAL A 410 -3.64 12.53 -7.22
N THR A 411 -2.45 13.01 -6.90
CA THR A 411 -1.21 12.27 -7.15
C THR A 411 -0.98 11.32 -5.99
N VAL A 412 -0.82 10.02 -6.26
CA VAL A 412 -0.64 8.99 -5.23
C VAL A 412 0.68 8.25 -5.46
N ARG A 413 1.51 8.16 -4.42
CA ARG A 413 2.71 7.33 -4.38
C ARG A 413 2.59 6.30 -3.26
N VAL A 414 2.66 5.03 -3.63
CA VAL A 414 2.61 3.90 -2.69
C VAL A 414 4.00 3.33 -2.53
N ARG A 415 4.41 3.12 -1.28
CA ARG A 415 5.69 2.52 -0.95
C ARG A 415 5.51 1.33 -0.01
N ASN A 416 6.18 0.24 -0.33
CA ASN A 416 6.39 -0.85 0.61
C ASN A 416 7.44 -0.42 1.65
N GLU A 417 7.00 -0.15 2.87
CA GLU A 417 7.84 0.15 4.04
C GLU A 417 7.75 -0.97 5.10
N SER A 418 7.36 -2.19 4.69
CA SER A 418 7.31 -3.34 5.58
C SER A 418 8.67 -3.72 6.16
N GLY A 419 9.77 -3.34 5.50
CA GLY A 419 11.14 -3.60 5.91
C GLY A 419 12.02 -2.36 5.95
N ASP A 420 13.20 -2.50 6.54
CA ASP A 420 14.22 -1.47 6.67
C ASP A 420 14.77 -1.06 5.30
N TRP A 421 15.04 0.22 5.10
CA TRP A 421 15.51 0.74 3.82
C TRP A 421 16.48 1.91 3.96
N TYR A 422 17.15 2.24 2.85
CA TYR A 422 18.01 3.43 2.75
C TYR A 422 17.45 4.36 1.68
N ASP A 423 17.39 5.66 1.98
CA ASP A 423 17.00 6.65 0.98
C ASP A 423 18.11 6.93 -0.03
N GLU A 424 17.78 7.78 -1.02
CA GLU A 424 18.70 8.17 -2.09
C GLU A 424 19.94 8.91 -1.56
N GLU A 425 19.83 9.53 -0.39
CA GLU A 425 20.92 10.22 0.32
C GLU A 425 21.75 9.24 1.18
N GLY A 426 21.31 7.99 1.31
CA GLY A 426 21.94 6.95 2.10
C GLY A 426 21.60 6.98 3.60
N ASN A 427 20.57 7.74 4.01
CA ASN A 427 20.06 7.69 5.37
C ASN A 427 19.26 6.41 5.58
N PHE A 428 19.42 5.82 6.76
CA PHE A 428 18.71 4.62 7.16
C PHE A 428 17.31 4.96 7.69
N HIS A 429 16.33 4.18 7.27
CA HIS A 429 14.94 4.26 7.71
C HIS A 429 14.50 2.89 8.22
N GLU A 430 13.93 2.87 9.41
CA GLU A 430 13.32 1.67 9.98
C GLU A 430 12.10 1.27 9.15
N GLY A 431 11.89 -0.04 9.01
CA GLY A 431 10.63 -0.59 8.51
C GLY A 431 9.47 -0.32 9.47
N LEU A 432 8.29 -0.82 9.11
CA LEU A 432 7.09 -0.60 9.91
C LEU A 432 7.27 -1.11 11.35
N ILE A 433 7.22 -0.17 12.30
CA ILE A 433 7.09 -0.47 13.73
C ILE A 433 5.60 -0.69 14.04
N MET A 434 5.31 -1.87 14.56
CA MET A 434 3.97 -2.28 14.97
C MET A 434 3.53 -1.55 16.25
N PRO A 435 2.22 -1.48 16.54
CA PRO A 435 1.71 -0.79 17.73
C PRO A 435 2.20 -1.35 19.07
N ASP A 436 2.53 -2.65 19.11
CA ASP A 436 3.15 -3.32 20.27
C ASP A 436 4.67 -3.07 20.38
N GLY A 437 5.24 -2.23 19.51
CA GLY A 437 6.65 -1.85 19.51
C GLY A 437 7.58 -2.86 18.84
N THR A 438 7.06 -3.94 18.25
CA THR A 438 7.84 -4.90 17.45
C THR A 438 8.05 -4.40 16.02
N LYS A 439 9.03 -4.96 15.31
CA LYS A 439 9.26 -4.60 13.90
C LYS A 439 8.63 -5.64 12.98
N LEU A 440 7.88 -5.19 11.97
CA LEU A 440 7.25 -6.11 11.01
C LEU A 440 8.31 -6.98 10.31
N ASN A 441 8.14 -8.30 10.40
CA ASN A 441 9.07 -9.31 9.88
C ASN A 441 10.56 -9.03 10.22
N HIS A 442 10.85 -8.60 11.46
CA HIS A 442 12.21 -8.23 11.89
C HIS A 442 12.91 -7.20 10.99
N GLY A 443 12.14 -6.34 10.32
CA GLY A 443 12.70 -5.35 9.38
C GLY A 443 13.17 -5.93 8.05
N LYS A 444 12.99 -7.23 7.79
CA LYS A 444 13.23 -7.79 6.46
C LYS A 444 12.19 -7.31 5.46
N GLY A 445 10.99 -6.97 5.94
CA GLY A 445 9.83 -6.68 5.10
C GLY A 445 9.35 -7.89 4.33
N PHE A 446 8.44 -7.66 3.41
CA PHE A 446 7.88 -8.67 2.52
C PHE A 446 8.07 -8.25 1.08
N ASP A 447 8.43 -9.20 0.22
CA ASP A 447 8.40 -9.03 -1.23
C ASP A 447 7.02 -9.41 -1.74
N TYR A 448 6.09 -8.46 -1.67
CA TYR A 448 4.68 -8.70 -1.98
C TYR A 448 4.48 -9.11 -3.44
N GLN A 449 3.71 -10.18 -3.64
CA GLN A 449 3.31 -10.69 -4.96
C GLN A 449 1.79 -10.57 -5.14
N GLY A 450 1.37 -10.15 -6.33
CA GLY A 450 -0.05 -10.00 -6.64
C GLY A 450 -0.74 -8.86 -5.90
N VAL A 451 -0.01 -7.77 -5.58
CA VAL A 451 -0.60 -6.56 -4.98
C VAL A 451 -1.64 -5.98 -5.94
N THR A 452 -2.84 -5.72 -5.43
CA THR A 452 -3.90 -5.00 -6.14
C THR A 452 -4.08 -3.62 -5.51
N LEU A 453 -4.06 -2.58 -6.32
CA LEU A 453 -4.35 -1.21 -5.88
C LEU A 453 -5.61 -0.73 -6.59
N GLY A 454 -6.44 0.03 -5.88
CA GLY A 454 -7.68 0.51 -6.43
C GLY A 454 -8.31 1.58 -5.54
N PHE A 455 -9.57 1.87 -5.83
CA PHE A 455 -10.36 2.82 -5.07
C PHE A 455 -11.73 2.21 -4.80
N TYR A 456 -12.21 2.36 -3.58
CA TYR A 456 -13.62 2.17 -3.28
C TYR A 456 -14.35 3.47 -3.59
N MET A 457 -15.54 3.36 -4.17
CA MET A 457 -16.40 4.50 -4.45
C MET A 457 -17.81 4.13 -4.02
N ASP A 458 -18.37 4.96 -3.14
CA ASP A 458 -19.78 4.85 -2.78
C ASP A 458 -20.63 5.54 -3.84
N ALA A 459 -21.75 4.92 -4.18
CA ALA A 459 -22.57 5.30 -5.32
C ALA A 459 -23.86 5.98 -4.84
N ASP A 460 -23.75 7.27 -4.49
CA ASP A 460 -24.90 8.17 -4.43
C ASP A 460 -24.62 9.34 -5.38
N ALA A 461 -25.36 9.40 -6.49
CA ALA A 461 -25.20 10.42 -7.52
C ALA A 461 -25.54 11.82 -7.00
N VAL A 462 -26.31 11.94 -5.91
CA VAL A 462 -26.52 13.19 -5.16
C VAL A 462 -26.70 12.88 -3.69
N SER A 463 -25.72 13.21 -2.86
CA SER A 463 -25.76 12.90 -1.42
C SER A 463 -26.21 14.08 -0.55
N ALA A 464 -25.81 15.31 -0.89
CA ALA A 464 -26.14 16.51 -0.13
C ALA A 464 -26.18 17.79 -0.99
N ASP A 465 -26.82 18.84 -0.46
CA ASP A 465 -26.73 20.20 -1.01
C ASP A 465 -25.43 20.92 -0.57
N ILE A 466 -25.21 22.13 -1.08
CA ILE A 466 -24.04 22.96 -0.75
C ILE A 466 -23.85 23.25 0.75
N TYR A 467 -24.89 23.09 1.56
CA TYR A 467 -24.86 23.30 3.01
C TYR A 467 -24.72 21.97 3.79
N GLY A 468 -24.55 20.84 3.09
CA GLY A 468 -24.44 19.51 3.70
C GLY A 468 -25.80 18.89 4.08
N ASN A 469 -26.94 19.41 3.60
CA ASN A 469 -28.23 18.79 3.88
C ASN A 469 -28.48 17.62 2.92
N THR A 470 -28.71 16.43 3.47
CA THR A 470 -28.99 15.21 2.71
C THR A 470 -30.44 15.09 2.22
N GLY A 471 -31.23 16.16 2.34
CA GLY A 471 -32.64 16.15 1.92
C GLY A 471 -32.86 16.01 0.43
N VAL A 472 -31.80 16.09 -0.38
CA VAL A 472 -31.84 15.92 -1.85
C VAL A 472 -31.61 14.48 -2.28
N HIS A 473 -31.10 13.62 -1.40
CA HIS A 473 -30.69 12.26 -1.72
C HIS A 473 -31.86 11.29 -1.92
N THR A 474 -31.71 10.40 -2.89
CA THR A 474 -32.56 9.22 -3.14
C THR A 474 -31.68 8.02 -3.46
N ASN A 475 -32.00 6.85 -2.90
CA ASN A 475 -31.35 5.59 -3.27
C ASN A 475 -31.94 4.98 -4.55
N ASP A 476 -33.14 5.42 -4.94
CA ASP A 476 -33.81 4.97 -6.14
C ASP A 476 -33.18 5.76 -7.28
N ASP A 477 -32.58 5.06 -8.27
CA ASP A 477 -32.04 5.56 -9.56
C ASP A 477 -30.55 5.95 -9.71
N ASP A 478 -29.69 5.53 -8.78
CA ASP A 478 -28.23 5.56 -9.01
C ASP A 478 -27.78 4.49 -10.02
N TYR A 479 -27.16 4.92 -11.13
CA TYR A 479 -26.57 4.04 -12.12
C TYR A 479 -25.06 4.10 -12.07
N MET A 480 -24.44 2.94 -12.30
CA MET A 480 -23.01 2.79 -12.44
C MET A 480 -22.70 2.27 -13.84
N GLU A 481 -21.68 2.84 -14.47
CA GLU A 481 -21.20 2.43 -15.79
C GLU A 481 -19.67 2.40 -15.80
N TYR A 482 -19.10 1.33 -16.34
CA TYR A 482 -17.68 1.28 -16.64
C TYR A 482 -17.49 1.50 -18.13
N TYR A 483 -16.74 2.54 -18.48
CA TYR A 483 -16.48 2.95 -19.84
C TYR A 483 -14.98 2.79 -20.13
N ASP A 484 -14.64 1.83 -20.98
CA ASP A 484 -13.30 1.60 -21.49
C ASP A 484 -13.28 1.75 -23.01
N GLU A 485 -12.52 2.72 -23.53
CA GLU A 485 -12.40 2.91 -24.98
C GLU A 485 -10.98 3.34 -25.39
N ARG A 486 -10.50 2.74 -26.47
CA ARG A 486 -9.23 3.02 -27.11
C ARG A 486 -9.44 3.84 -28.37
N PHE A 487 -8.73 4.97 -28.46
CA PHE A 487 -8.75 5.85 -29.62
C PHE A 487 -7.35 6.06 -30.18
N GLU A 488 -7.27 6.23 -31.50
CA GLU A 488 -6.06 6.69 -32.18
C GLU A 488 -6.27 8.12 -32.66
N ILE A 489 -5.46 9.05 -32.14
CA ILE A 489 -5.45 10.44 -32.56
C ILE A 489 -4.09 10.71 -33.21
N GLY A 490 -4.05 10.65 -34.54
CA GLY A 490 -2.79 10.72 -35.29
C GLY A 490 -1.98 9.43 -35.11
N ASP A 491 -0.75 9.56 -34.64
CA ASP A 491 0.13 8.42 -34.31
C ASP A 491 0.13 8.10 -32.80
N GLU A 492 -0.80 8.68 -32.03
CA GLU A 492 -0.91 8.46 -30.59
C GLU A 492 -2.14 7.64 -30.22
N VAL A 493 -1.94 6.66 -29.35
CA VAL A 493 -3.00 5.89 -28.71
C VAL A 493 -3.41 6.58 -27.42
N LEU A 494 -4.70 6.75 -27.22
CA LEU A 494 -5.30 7.29 -26.00
C LEU A 494 -6.32 6.29 -25.47
N ILE A 495 -6.20 5.94 -24.18
CA ILE A 495 -7.07 4.99 -23.51
C ILE A 495 -7.84 5.76 -22.45
N ILE A 496 -9.17 5.73 -22.56
CA ILE A 496 -10.12 6.25 -21.57
C ILE A 496 -10.65 5.05 -20.81
N SER A 497 -10.59 5.12 -19.48
CA SER A 497 -11.00 4.04 -18.57
C SER A 497 -11.66 4.70 -17.35
N MET A 498 -12.96 4.90 -17.41
CA MET A 498 -13.74 5.65 -16.43
C MET A 498 -14.75 4.77 -15.74
N ALA A 499 -14.80 4.86 -14.42
CA ALA A 499 -15.93 4.40 -13.62
C ALA A 499 -16.86 5.58 -13.36
N MET A 500 -18.11 5.47 -13.81
CA MET A 500 -19.09 6.54 -13.82
C MET A 500 -20.24 6.23 -12.90
N ILE A 501 -20.73 7.26 -12.20
CA ILE A 501 -21.88 7.21 -11.30
C ILE A 501 -22.78 8.40 -11.63
N TYR A 502 -24.06 8.13 -11.86
CA TYR A 502 -25.02 9.16 -12.23
C TYR A 502 -26.47 8.77 -11.96
N ASP A 503 -27.30 9.79 -11.77
CA ASP A 503 -28.75 9.69 -11.79
C ASP A 503 -29.22 9.67 -13.27
N TYR A 504 -29.98 8.64 -13.64
CA TYR A 504 -30.36 8.41 -15.04
C TYR A 504 -31.36 9.43 -15.59
N ASP A 505 -32.28 9.94 -14.76
CA ASP A 505 -33.27 10.93 -15.19
C ASP A 505 -32.87 12.37 -14.84
N GLY A 506 -31.80 12.51 -14.04
CA GLY A 506 -31.20 13.77 -13.63
C GLY A 506 -32.03 14.49 -12.58
N ASN A 507 -32.80 13.77 -11.77
CA ASN A 507 -33.67 14.33 -10.74
C ASN A 507 -33.77 13.49 -9.46
N SER A 508 -32.97 13.86 -8.46
CA SER A 508 -32.97 13.28 -7.12
C SER A 508 -33.73 14.18 -6.12
N ASN A 509 -34.88 13.72 -5.64
CA ASN A 509 -35.77 14.43 -4.70
C ASN A 509 -36.04 15.93 -5.01
N GLY A 510 -36.11 16.30 -6.29
CA GLY A 510 -36.34 17.68 -6.74
C GLY A 510 -35.07 18.52 -6.93
N ALA A 511 -33.90 17.98 -6.67
CA ALA A 511 -32.65 18.45 -7.25
C ALA A 511 -32.65 18.14 -8.76
N THR A 512 -32.16 19.07 -9.58
CA THR A 512 -32.13 18.92 -11.05
C THR A 512 -30.85 19.53 -11.57
N ASP A 513 -30.50 19.27 -12.84
CA ASP A 513 -29.23 19.70 -13.44
C ASP A 513 -28.03 19.02 -12.76
N LEU A 514 -28.21 17.72 -12.48
CA LEU A 514 -27.24 16.87 -11.81
C LEU A 514 -26.09 16.51 -12.74
N GLY A 515 -24.89 16.48 -12.19
CA GLY A 515 -23.68 16.07 -12.89
C GLY A 515 -23.60 14.55 -13.05
N ILE A 516 -22.91 14.12 -14.12
CA ILE A 516 -22.40 12.75 -14.23
C ILE A 516 -20.99 12.77 -13.67
N VAL A 517 -20.71 11.93 -12.68
CA VAL A 517 -19.40 11.88 -12.04
C VAL A 517 -18.63 10.69 -12.56
N ALA A 518 -17.33 10.88 -12.76
CA ALA A 518 -16.44 9.82 -13.23
C ALA A 518 -15.11 9.86 -12.49
N THR A 519 -14.57 8.69 -12.21
CA THR A 519 -13.22 8.49 -11.68
C THR A 519 -12.39 7.72 -12.70
N GLN A 520 -11.13 8.14 -12.87
CA GLN A 520 -10.19 7.50 -13.78
C GLN A 520 -8.77 7.49 -13.19
N LEU A 521 -8.03 6.42 -13.46
CA LEU A 521 -6.58 6.37 -13.22
C LEU A 521 -5.82 6.96 -14.41
N LEU A 522 -5.18 8.10 -14.20
CA LEU A 522 -4.41 8.78 -15.25
C LEU A 522 -3.05 8.14 -15.44
N GLU A 523 -2.28 7.98 -14.37
CA GLU A 523 -0.96 7.37 -14.39
C GLU A 523 -1.00 6.06 -13.61
N THR A 524 -0.50 4.99 -14.24
CA THR A 524 -0.46 3.64 -13.67
C THR A 524 0.84 2.96 -14.08
N PRO A 525 1.26 1.88 -13.41
CA PRO A 525 2.34 1.04 -13.92
C PRO A 525 2.06 0.61 -15.37
N LYS A 526 3.13 0.40 -16.13
CA LYS A 526 3.01 -0.05 -17.52
C LYS A 526 2.65 -1.54 -17.56
N ALA A 527 1.81 -1.93 -18.50
CA ALA A 527 1.55 -3.32 -18.80
C ALA A 527 2.85 -4.02 -19.21
N THR A 528 3.12 -5.19 -18.63
CA THR A 528 4.29 -6.01 -18.96
C THR A 528 3.97 -7.10 -19.98
N ARG A 529 2.69 -7.34 -20.23
CA ARG A 529 2.14 -8.34 -21.14
C ARG A 529 0.84 -7.82 -21.78
N GLU A 530 0.36 -8.52 -22.80
CA GLU A 530 -0.98 -8.32 -23.33
C GLU A 530 -2.03 -8.68 -22.27
N ILE A 531 -3.05 -7.84 -22.12
CA ILE A 531 -4.17 -8.02 -21.18
C ILE A 531 -5.47 -7.84 -21.95
N ASP A 532 -6.31 -8.86 -21.87
CA ASP A 532 -7.67 -8.92 -22.38
C ASP A 532 -8.60 -8.82 -21.14
N LEU A 533 -9.25 -7.66 -21.00
CA LEU A 533 -10.04 -7.28 -19.83
C LEU A 533 -11.45 -7.87 -19.90
N ASP A 534 -12.06 -7.91 -21.08
CA ASP A 534 -13.42 -8.39 -21.28
C ASP A 534 -13.51 -9.89 -21.69
N MET A 535 -12.35 -10.52 -21.85
CA MET A 535 -12.18 -11.92 -22.25
C MET A 535 -12.78 -12.24 -23.62
N ASP A 536 -12.83 -11.27 -24.55
CA ASP A 536 -13.32 -11.48 -25.91
C ASP A 536 -12.29 -12.17 -26.83
N GLY A 537 -11.06 -12.36 -26.33
CA GLY A 537 -9.94 -12.98 -27.02
C GLY A 537 -9.00 -11.99 -27.70
N PHE A 538 -9.22 -10.68 -27.55
CA PHE A 538 -8.36 -9.61 -28.08
C PHE A 538 -7.76 -8.78 -26.92
N PRO A 539 -6.47 -8.39 -26.99
CA PRO A 539 -5.88 -7.54 -25.96
C PRO A 539 -6.41 -6.11 -25.99
N ASP A 540 -6.83 -5.60 -24.83
CA ASP A 540 -7.19 -4.20 -24.59
C ASP A 540 -5.97 -3.34 -24.22
N ARG A 541 -4.99 -3.97 -23.55
CA ARG A 541 -3.72 -3.35 -23.14
C ARG A 541 -2.56 -4.10 -23.75
N TYR A 542 -1.61 -3.34 -24.33
CA TYR A 542 -0.37 -3.88 -24.85
C TYR A 542 0.84 -3.55 -23.96
N PRO A 543 1.91 -4.36 -24.01
CA PRO A 543 3.13 -4.09 -23.27
C PRO A 543 3.65 -2.66 -23.49
N GLY A 544 3.93 -1.94 -22.39
CA GLY A 544 4.40 -0.55 -22.41
C GLY A 544 3.30 0.51 -22.36
N GLU A 545 2.03 0.13 -22.54
CA GLU A 545 0.88 1.02 -22.30
C GLU A 545 0.57 1.13 -20.80
N ASP A 546 -0.09 2.21 -20.39
CA ASP A 546 -0.61 2.33 -19.02
C ASP A 546 -1.67 1.24 -18.77
N LEU A 547 -1.61 0.56 -17.63
CA LEU A 547 -2.62 -0.43 -17.24
C LEU A 547 -4.03 0.17 -17.16
N LYS A 548 -4.15 1.41 -16.65
CA LYS A 548 -5.42 2.04 -16.28
C LYS A 548 -6.17 1.17 -15.25
N MET A 549 -7.50 1.28 -15.18
CA MET A 549 -8.29 0.33 -14.40
C MET A 549 -8.34 -0.98 -15.18
N THR A 550 -8.00 -2.07 -14.51
CA THR A 550 -7.98 -3.42 -15.11
C THR A 550 -9.13 -4.29 -14.61
N ASP A 551 -9.94 -3.78 -13.69
CA ASP A 551 -11.06 -4.51 -13.11
C ASP A 551 -12.07 -3.51 -12.53
N TRP A 552 -13.34 -3.92 -12.52
CA TRP A 552 -14.46 -3.15 -11.96
C TRP A 552 -15.48 -4.11 -11.36
N HIS A 553 -15.72 -3.98 -10.06
CA HIS A 553 -16.74 -4.73 -9.35
C HIS A 553 -17.67 -3.75 -8.66
N TRP A 554 -18.96 -4.05 -8.71
CA TRP A 554 -19.97 -3.33 -7.94
C TRP A 554 -20.82 -4.34 -7.18
N PHE A 555 -21.33 -3.92 -6.04
CA PHE A 555 -22.28 -4.70 -5.26
C PHE A 555 -23.45 -3.78 -4.90
N ASP A 556 -24.67 -4.31 -5.05
CA ASP A 556 -25.87 -3.62 -4.58
C ASP A 556 -25.85 -3.52 -3.05
N TRP A 557 -26.21 -2.35 -2.52
CA TRP A 557 -26.42 -2.13 -1.09
C TRP A 557 -27.28 -3.21 -0.45
N TYR A 558 -28.34 -3.69 -1.13
CA TYR A 558 -29.23 -4.72 -0.60
C TYR A 558 -28.60 -6.11 -0.46
N ASN A 559 -27.44 -6.34 -1.09
CA ASN A 559 -26.71 -7.61 -1.00
C ASN A 559 -25.68 -7.62 0.15
N ARG A 560 -25.41 -6.47 0.78
CA ARG A 560 -24.59 -6.34 1.99
C ARG A 560 -25.38 -6.72 3.25
#